data_AF-A0A932M3D2-F1
#
_entry.id   AF-A0A932M3D2-F1
#
_cell.length_a   1.000
_cell.length_b   1.000
_cell.length_c   1.000
_cell.angle_alpha   90.00
_cell.angle_beta   90.00
_cell.angle_gamma   90.00
#
_symmetry.space_group_name_H-M   'P 1'
#
loop_
_entity.id
_entity.type
_entity.pdbx_description
1 polymer ?
#
loop_
_entity_poly.entity_id
_entity_poly.type
_entity_poly.pdbx_seq_one_letter_code
_entity_poly.pdbx_strand_id
1 'polypeptide(L)'
;ICLLGEVPMSASRMQNPMAALAIIEVLTKMLDIEIDTAELAQLARETKARMKQLAAEAMEEYIDLFTEPIWEQGDEMEEEE
;
A
#
# COMPACT_ATOMS: atom_id res chain seq x y z
N ILE A 1 4.66 17.39 23.53
CA ILE A 1 4.68 17.23 22.05
C ILE A 1 4.28 15.79 21.76
N CYS A 2 3.38 15.56 20.79
CA CYS A 2 2.93 14.23 20.39
C CYS A 2 3.23 14.03 18.90
N LEU A 3 3.76 12.87 18.52
CA LEU A 3 4.02 12.48 17.14
C LEU A 3 3.08 11.33 16.79
N LEU A 4 2.30 11.49 15.72
CA LEU A 4 1.34 10.50 15.24
C LEU A 4 1.65 10.18 13.78
N GLY A 5 1.82 8.90 13.46
CA GLY A 5 2.01 8.43 12.09
C GLY A 5 0.66 8.05 11.49
N GLU A 6 0.22 8.77 10.46
CA GLU A 6 -0.98 8.42 9.72
C GLU A 6 -0.78 7.12 8.93
N VAL A 7 -1.74 6.22 9.01
CA VAL A 7 -1.72 4.93 8.31
C VAL A 7 -3.01 4.73 7.54
N PRO A 8 -2.97 4.13 6.34
CA PRO A 8 -4.19 3.79 5.62
C PRO A 8 -5.03 2.81 6.45
N MET A 9 -6.36 2.99 6.45
CA MET A 9 -7.28 2.13 7.21
C MET A 9 -7.10 0.64 6.87
N SER A 10 -6.87 0.33 5.60
CA SER A 10 -6.61 -1.03 5.10
C SER A 10 -5.34 -1.66 5.69
N ALA A 11 -4.42 -0.86 6.23
CA ALA A 11 -3.16 -1.29 6.81
C ALA A 11 -3.14 -1.26 8.34
N SER A 12 -4.24 -0.84 8.99
CA SER A 12 -4.31 -0.64 10.45
C SER A 12 -4.05 -1.91 11.30
N ARG A 13 -4.30 -3.10 10.73
CA ARG A 13 -4.08 -4.40 11.40
C ARG A 13 -2.74 -5.05 11.06
N MET A 14 -1.94 -4.42 10.20
CA MET A 14 -0.62 -4.90 9.81
C MET A 14 0.47 -4.07 10.47
N GLN A 15 1.65 -4.66 10.64
CA GLN A 15 2.83 -3.89 11.04
C GLN A 15 3.11 -2.82 9.98
N ASN A 16 3.23 -1.57 10.41
CA ASN A 16 3.53 -0.44 9.52
C ASN A 16 4.89 0.17 9.87
N PRO A 17 6.00 -0.43 9.39
CA PRO A 17 7.35 0.08 9.62
C PRO A 17 7.58 1.46 9.00
N MET A 18 6.80 1.87 7.99
CA MET A 18 6.89 3.21 7.40
C MET A 18 6.46 4.30 8.40
N ALA A 19 5.38 4.07 9.14
CA ALA A 19 4.91 4.98 10.17
C ALA A 19 5.90 5.06 11.34
N ALA A 20 6.44 3.92 11.77
CA ALA A 20 7.46 3.87 12.83
C ALA A 20 8.73 4.63 12.42
N LEU A 21 9.21 4.43 11.18
CA LEU A 21 10.37 5.14 10.64
C LEU A 21 10.14 6.65 10.57
N ALA A 22 8.97 7.10 10.10
CA ALA A 22 8.66 8.53 10.04
C ALA A 22 8.64 9.18 11.44
N ILE A 23 8.10 8.49 12.44
CA ILE A 23 8.09 8.99 13.83
C ILE A 23 9.52 9.04 14.39
N ILE A 24 10.32 7.98 14.20
CA ILE A 24 11.68 7.93 14.77
C ILE A 24 12.56 9.00 14.15
N GLU A 25 12.46 9.26 12.85
CA GLU A 25 13.23 10.30 12.15
C GLU A 25 12.92 11.72 12.65
N VAL A 26 11.69 11.98 13.06
CA VAL A 26 11.31 13.27 13.65
C VAL A 26 11.75 13.32 15.12
N LEU A 27 11.51 12.25 15.87
CA LEU A 27 11.85 12.18 17.29
C LEU A 27 13.36 12.33 17.53
N THR A 28 14.20 11.67 16.74
CA THR A 28 15.66 11.73 16.87
C THR A 28 16.19 13.14 16.61
N LYS A 29 15.63 13.84 15.60
CA LYS A 29 15.94 15.25 15.32
C LYS A 29 15.49 16.18 16.44
N MET A 30 14.34 15.90 17.08
CA MET A 30 13.84 16.69 18.21
C MET A 30 14.67 16.51 19.48
N LEU A 31 15.23 15.31 19.68
CA LEU A 31 16.03 14.96 20.85
C LEU A 31 17.54 15.17 20.63
N ASP A 32 17.97 15.51 19.42
CA ASP A 32 19.37 15.63 19.01
C ASP A 32 20.19 14.36 19.32
N ILE A 33 19.60 13.20 18.99
CA ILE A 33 20.22 11.88 19.17
C ILE A 33 20.41 11.17 17.84
N GLU A 34 21.53 10.46 17.69
CA GLU A 34 21.76 9.57 16.55
C GLU A 34 21.30 8.15 16.90
N ILE A 35 20.42 7.61 16.06
CA ILE A 35 19.97 6.22 16.13
C ILE A 35 20.17 5.62 14.75
N ASP A 36 20.84 4.47 14.67
CA ASP A 36 20.90 3.71 13.43
C ASP A 36 19.53 3.11 13.11
N THR A 37 18.99 3.48 11.95
CA THR A 37 17.68 3.07 11.46
C THR A 37 17.78 2.25 10.17
N ALA A 38 18.99 1.80 9.78
CA ALA A 38 19.21 1.13 8.51
C ALA A 38 18.33 -0.12 8.31
N GLU A 39 18.22 -0.97 9.33
CA GLU A 39 17.39 -2.17 9.31
C GLU A 39 15.89 -1.84 9.23
N LEU A 40 15.45 -0.86 10.01
CA LEU A 40 14.06 -0.39 9.98
C LEU A 40 13.70 0.21 8.62
N ALA A 41 14.62 0.97 8.01
CA ALA A 41 14.45 1.54 6.69
C ALA A 41 14.40 0.46 5.60
N GLN A 42 15.18 -0.61 5.73
CA GLN A 42 15.11 -1.76 4.82
C GLN A 42 13.76 -2.47 4.95
N LEU A 43 13.32 -2.76 6.17
CA LEU A 43 12.01 -3.38 6.43
C LEU A 43 10.85 -2.52 5.91
N ALA A 44 10.95 -1.19 6.05
CA ALA A 44 9.97 -0.25 5.51
C ALA A 44 9.88 -0.31 3.98
N ARG A 45 11.03 -0.39 3.29
CA ARG A 45 11.08 -0.52 1.82
C ARG A 45 10.45 -1.83 1.35
N GLU A 46 10.81 -2.95 1.97
CA GLU A 46 10.27 -4.27 1.63
C GLU A 46 8.76 -4.34 1.87
N THR A 47 8.30 -3.85 3.02
CA THR A 47 6.87 -3.80 3.36
C THR A 47 6.09 -2.93 2.39
N LYS A 48 6.64 -1.77 2.01
CA LYS A 48 6.02 -0.88 1.02
C LYS A 48 5.86 -1.56 -0.34
N ALA A 49 6.87 -2.31 -0.79
CA ALA A 49 6.80 -3.05 -2.04
C ALA A 49 5.71 -4.12 -1.99
N ARG A 50 5.66 -4.90 -0.90
CA ARG A 50 4.63 -5.93 -0.69
C ARG A 50 3.22 -5.34 -0.63
N MET A 51 3.04 -4.20 0.04
CA MET A 51 1.75 -3.51 0.08
C MET A 51 1.31 -3.02 -1.29
N LYS A 52 2.24 -2.61 -2.15
CA LYS A 52 1.93 -2.22 -3.53
C LYS A 52 1.46 -3.43 -4.36
N GLN A 53 2.04 -4.60 -4.15
CA GLN A 53 1.60 -5.84 -4.82
C GLN A 53 0.20 -6.24 -4.36
N LEU A 54 -0.04 -6.29 -3.05
CA LEU A 54 -1.36 -6.60 -2.49
C LEU A 54 -2.44 -5.62 -2.96
N ALA A 55 -2.11 -4.34 -3.10
CA ALA A 55 -3.04 -3.34 -3.63
C ALA A 55 -3.35 -3.56 -5.11
N ALA A 56 -2.37 -4.03 -5.91
CA ALA A 56 -2.58 -4.36 -7.31
C ALA A 56 -3.44 -5.63 -7.47
N GLU A 57 -3.15 -6.68 -6.70
CA GLU A 57 -3.93 -7.93 -6.67
C GLU A 57 -5.40 -7.67 -6.27
N ALA A 58 -5.63 -6.89 -5.22
CA ALA A 58 -7.00 -6.54 -4.80
C ALA A 58 -7.75 -5.68 -5.85
N MET A 59 -7.02 -4.91 -6.65
CA MET A 59 -7.62 -4.13 -7.74
C MET A 59 -7.94 -5.00 -8.95
N GLU A 60 -7.13 -6.02 -9.23
CA GLU A 60 -7.40 -7.04 -10.24
C GLU A 60 -8.65 -7.86 -9.87
N GLU A 61 -8.73 -8.35 -8.63
CA GLU A 61 -9.94 -9.03 -8.13
C GLU A 61 -11.19 -8.15 -8.23
N TYR A 62 -11.06 -6.84 -8.03
CA TYR A 62 -12.17 -5.90 -8.22
C TYR A 62 -12.59 -5.77 -9.70
N ILE A 63 -11.64 -5.77 -10.64
CA ILE A 63 -11.96 -5.73 -12.07
C ILE A 63 -12.71 -7.00 -12.47
N ASP A 64 -12.25 -8.18 -12.06
CA ASP A 64 -12.90 -9.45 -12.40
C ASP A 64 -14.32 -9.59 -11.82
N LEU A 65 -14.56 -9.06 -10.61
CA LEU A 65 -15.86 -9.14 -9.95
C LEU A 65 -16.88 -8.12 -10.47
N PHE A 66 -16.42 -6.99 -11.01
CA PHE A 66 -17.28 -5.84 -11.29
C PHE A 66 -17.22 -5.36 -12.76
N THR A 67 -16.41 -5.97 -13.61
CA THR A 67 -16.36 -5.65 -15.03
C THR A 67 -16.44 -6.92 -15.88
N GLU A 68 -17.17 -6.84 -16.98
CA GLU A 68 -17.18 -7.89 -18.00
C GLU A 68 -16.10 -7.60 -19.04
N PRO A 69 -15.44 -8.63 -19.56
CA PRO A 69 -14.43 -8.43 -20.59
C PRO A 69 -15.04 -7.90 -21.88
N ILE A 70 -14.46 -6.82 -22.43
CA ILE A 70 -14.97 -6.14 -23.64
C ILE A 70 -14.95 -7.07 -24.87
N TRP A 71 -14.12 -8.13 -24.85
CA TRP A 71 -14.03 -9.12 -25.93
C TRP A 71 -15.14 -10.18 -25.92
N GLU A 72 -15.89 -10.34 -24.82
CA GLU A 72 -17.08 -11.20 -24.78
C GLU A 72 -18.33 -10.50 -25.32
N GLN A 73 -18.27 -9.18 -25.55
CA GLN A 73 -19.38 -8.39 -26.12
C GLN A 73 -19.42 -8.40 -27.66
N GLY A 74 -18.46 -9.05 -28.32
CA GLY A 74 -18.33 -9.07 -29.78
C GLY A 74 -19.26 -10.03 -30.52
N ASP A 75 -19.80 -11.06 -29.84
CA ASP A 75 -20.61 -12.09 -30.49
C ASP A 75 -22.12 -11.81 -30.47
N GLU A 76 -22.59 -10.81 -29.71
CA GLU A 76 -24.03 -10.45 -29.63
C GLU A 76 -24.43 -9.25 -30.52
N MET A 77 -23.49 -8.65 -31.26
CA MET A 77 -23.74 -7.51 -32.16
C MET A 77 -23.67 -7.88 -33.66
N GLU A 78 -23.95 -9.14 -34.03
CA GLU A 78 -24.03 -9.60 -35.43
C GLU A 78 -25.38 -10.28 -35.82
N GLU A 79 -26.43 -10.22 -34.98
CA GLU A 79 -27.79 -10.69 -35.34
C GLU A 79 -28.82 -9.54 -35.43
N GLU A 80 -28.57 -8.55 -36.29
CA GLU A 80 -29.64 -7.73 -36.88
C GLU A 80 -29.38 -7.55 -38.39
N GLU A 81 -29.79 -8.55 -39.19
CA GLU A 81 -30.07 -8.39 -40.63
C GLU A 81 -31.55 -8.75 -40.91
#